data_AF-A0A6V7HR95-F1
#
_entry.id   AF-A0A6V7HR95-F1
#
_cell.length_a   1.000
_cell.length_b   1.000
_cell.length_c   1.000
_cell.angle_alpha   90.00
_cell.angle_beta   90.00
_cell.angle_gamma   90.00
#
_symmetry.space_group_name_H-M   'P 1'
#
loop_
_entity.id
_entity.type
_entity.pdbx_description
1 polymer ?
#
loop_
_entity_poly.entity_id
_entity_poly.type
_entity_poly.pdbx_seq_one_letter_code
_entity_poly.pdbx_strand_id
1 'polypeptide(L)'
;TPCCNKVYTCRFCHDEEETHTVNRKEVTELICVLCDTRQPVQATCQNCHCRFGKYTCLECNLFDDEEKNQYHCDGCGICRIGGIEKFFHCIKCNMCLPVQLQNGHK
;
A
#
# COMPACT_ATOMS: atom_id res chain seq x y z
N THR A 1 12.75 9.14 1.44
CA THR A 1 11.38 9.55 1.77
C THR A 1 11.27 11.03 1.51
N PRO A 2 10.18 11.50 0.88
CA PRO A 2 10.01 12.91 0.49
C PRO A 2 10.03 13.91 1.66
N CYS A 3 9.60 13.49 2.85
CA CYS A 3 9.50 14.34 4.03
C CYS A 3 10.86 14.80 4.60
N CYS A 4 11.91 13.99 4.49
CA CYS A 4 13.20 14.25 5.13
C CYS A 4 14.43 13.86 4.28
N ASN A 5 14.23 13.44 3.03
CA ASN A 5 15.28 13.04 2.07
C ASN A 5 16.19 11.87 2.53
N LYS A 6 15.74 11.07 3.50
CA LYS A 6 16.46 9.89 4.00
C LYS A 6 15.92 8.59 3.39
N VAL A 7 16.71 7.52 3.39
CA VAL A 7 16.31 6.22 2.82
C VAL A 7 15.98 5.25 3.95
N TYR A 8 14.84 4.57 3.85
CA TYR A 8 14.41 3.55 4.79
C TYR A 8 13.83 2.36 4.02
N THR A 9 13.96 1.16 4.60
CA THR A 9 13.41 -0.09 4.06
C THR A 9 11.89 -0.13 4.12
N CYS A 10 11.27 0.48 5.14
CA CYS A 10 9.82 0.61 5.22
C CYS A 10 9.40 1.87 5.98
N ARG A 11 8.11 2.19 5.95
CA ARG A 11 7.56 3.33 6.69
C ARG A 11 7.69 3.18 8.21
N PHE A 12 7.61 1.96 8.74
CA PHE A 12 7.69 1.75 10.18
C PHE A 12 9.11 2.03 10.68
N CYS A 13 10.14 1.56 9.95
CA CYS A 13 11.53 1.93 10.24
C CYS A 13 11.79 3.43 10.13
N HIS A 14 11.09 4.14 9.23
CA HIS A 14 11.14 5.61 9.19
C HIS A 14 10.50 6.21 10.45
N ASP A 15 9.26 5.83 10.76
CA ASP A 15 8.47 6.39 11.85
C ASP A 15 9.04 6.07 13.25
N GLU A 16 9.87 5.02 13.37
CA GLU A 16 10.63 4.68 14.59
C GLU A 16 11.87 5.57 14.80
N GLU A 17 12.53 5.98 13.71
CA GLU A 17 13.77 6.76 13.74
C GLU A 17 13.54 8.28 13.62
N GLU A 18 12.35 8.69 13.22
CA GLU A 18 12.00 10.08 12.96
C GLU A 18 10.90 10.59 13.89
N THR A 19 10.90 11.89 14.16
CA THR A 19 9.85 12.53 14.99
C THR A 19 8.53 12.78 14.24
N HIS A 20 8.40 12.25 13.03
CA HIS A 20 7.27 12.44 12.13
C HIS A 20 6.99 11.16 11.34
N THR A 21 5.77 11.05 10.82
CA THR A 21 5.37 9.91 9.99
C THR A 21 5.55 10.21 8.51
N VAL A 22 5.85 9.17 7.72
CA VAL A 22 5.93 9.33 6.26
C VAL A 22 4.57 9.08 5.59
N ASN A 23 4.17 10.01 4.70
CA ASN A 23 3.08 9.76 3.78
C ASN A 23 3.56 8.86 2.63
N ARG A 24 3.29 7.56 2.72
CA ARG A 24 3.71 6.59 1.70
C ARG A 24 3.24 6.94 0.30
N LYS A 25 2.09 7.60 0.12
CA LYS A 25 1.54 7.96 -1.21
C LYS A 25 2.37 9.02 -1.93
N GLU A 26 3.15 9.81 -1.19
CA GLU A 26 4.01 10.86 -1.76
C GLU A 26 5.37 10.31 -2.21
N VAL A 27 5.70 9.06 -1.86
CA VAL A 27 6.96 8.43 -2.28
C VAL A 27 6.93 8.21 -3.79
N THR A 28 7.89 8.79 -4.51
CA THR A 28 7.99 8.71 -5.98
C THR A 28 9.10 7.79 -6.47
N GLU A 29 10.04 7.43 -5.60
CA GLU A 29 11.19 6.57 -5.92
C GLU A 29 11.37 5.46 -4.87
N LEU A 30 11.92 4.35 -5.32
CA LEU A 30 12.33 3.20 -4.51
C LEU A 30 13.73 2.74 -4.90
N ILE A 31 14.37 1.98 -4.01
CA ILE A 31 15.67 1.34 -4.26
C ILE A 31 15.47 -0.16 -4.17
N CYS A 32 15.89 -0.90 -5.19
CA CYS A 32 15.79 -2.35 -5.19
C CYS A 32 16.82 -2.96 -4.23
N VAL A 33 16.36 -3.70 -3.22
CA VAL A 33 17.23 -4.36 -2.23
C VAL A 33 18.08 -5.51 -2.80
N LEU A 34 17.80 -5.97 -4.02
CA LEU A 34 18.54 -7.08 -4.65
C LEU A 34 19.66 -6.61 -5.59
N CYS A 35 19.57 -5.39 -6.13
CA CYS A 35 20.53 -4.89 -7.13
C CYS A 35 20.84 -3.39 -7.00
N ASP A 36 20.41 -2.76 -5.90
CA ASP A 36 20.66 -1.37 -5.53
C ASP A 36 20.22 -0.31 -6.55
N THR A 37 19.37 -0.69 -7.51
CA THR A 37 18.86 0.23 -8.52
C THR A 37 17.84 1.20 -7.91
N ARG A 38 18.18 2.49 -7.87
CA ARG A 38 17.25 3.59 -7.58
C ARG A 38 16.40 3.88 -8.83
N GLN A 39 15.09 3.94 -8.65
CA GLN A 39 14.13 3.99 -9.75
C GLN A 39 12.78 4.58 -9.31
N PRO A 40 11.91 5.01 -10.24
CA PRO A 40 10.54 5.39 -9.92
C PRO A 40 9.75 4.26 -9.26
N VAL A 41 8.70 4.60 -8.52
CA VAL A 41 7.78 3.60 -7.96
C VAL A 41 7.07 2.82 -9.07
N GLN A 42 7.18 1.50 -9.01
CA GLN A 42 6.58 0.55 -9.93
C GLN A 42 6.56 -0.85 -9.29
N ALA A 43 5.88 -1.82 -9.89
CA ALA A 43 5.71 -3.16 -9.31
C ALA A 43 6.95 -4.06 -9.41
N THR A 44 7.83 -3.80 -10.39
CA THR A 44 9.01 -4.62 -10.68
C THR A 44 10.25 -3.77 -10.87
N CYS A 45 11.41 -4.29 -10.49
CA CYS A 45 12.67 -3.60 -10.72
C CYS A 45 12.94 -3.40 -12.23
N GLN A 46 13.31 -2.18 -12.63
CA GLN A 46 13.70 -1.83 -14.01
C GLN A 46 14.98 -2.53 -14.48
N ASN A 47 15.85 -2.94 -13.55
CA ASN A 47 17.14 -3.57 -13.86
C ASN A 47 17.08 -5.10 -13.74
N CYS A 48 16.78 -5.65 -12.55
CA CYS A 48 16.78 -7.10 -12.32
C CYS A 48 15.41 -7.77 -12.48
N HIS A 49 14.35 -6.99 -12.76
CA HIS A 49 12.98 -7.48 -12.99
C HIS A 49 12.32 -8.26 -11.85
N CYS A 50 12.89 -8.25 -10.64
CA CYS A 50 12.24 -8.81 -9.47
C CYS A 50 10.95 -8.05 -9.15
N ARG A 51 9.94 -8.75 -8.61
CA ARG A 51 8.75 -8.11 -8.03
C ARG A 51 9.07 -7.62 -6.63
N PHE A 52 8.57 -6.45 -6.25
CA PHE A 52 8.76 -5.89 -4.90
C PHE A 52 7.77 -6.43 -3.86
N GLY A 53 6.68 -7.04 -4.32
CA GLY A 53 5.70 -7.70 -3.46
C GLY A 53 4.76 -8.57 -4.28
N LYS A 54 4.32 -9.71 -3.75
CA LYS A 54 3.25 -10.53 -4.36
C LYS A 54 1.97 -9.72 -4.56
N TYR A 55 1.59 -8.95 -3.55
CA TYR A 55 0.58 -7.90 -3.66
C TYR A 55 1.27 -6.55 -3.81
N THR A 56 0.90 -5.83 -4.87
CA THR A 56 1.39 -4.47 -5.13
C THR A 56 0.21 -3.53 -5.37
N CYS A 57 0.15 -2.44 -4.63
CA CYS A 57 -0.78 -1.34 -4.88
C CYS A 57 0.00 -0.04 -5.04
N LEU A 58 0.09 0.44 -6.28
CA LEU A 58 0.82 1.66 -6.62
C LEU A 58 0.10 2.94 -6.15
N GLU A 59 -1.22 2.92 -6.02
CA GLU A 59 -1.98 4.05 -5.45
C GLU A 59 -1.68 4.27 -3.96
N CYS A 60 -1.31 3.20 -3.25
CA CYS A 60 -0.94 3.24 -1.85
C CYS A 60 0.56 3.14 -1.61
N ASN A 61 1.38 2.93 -2.65
CA ASN A 61 2.77 2.50 -2.54
C ASN A 61 2.96 1.37 -1.50
N LEU A 62 2.10 0.35 -1.58
CA LEU A 62 2.13 -0.81 -0.69
C LEU A 62 2.63 -2.03 -1.47
N PHE A 63 3.68 -2.64 -0.95
CA PHE A 63 4.28 -3.89 -1.44
C PHE A 63 4.26 -4.89 -0.28
N ASP A 64 3.58 -6.02 -0.45
CA ASP A 64 3.41 -7.05 0.59
C ASP A 64 3.59 -8.44 -0.05
N ASP A 65 4.39 -9.29 0.58
CA ASP A 65 4.66 -10.67 0.14
C ASP A 65 3.81 -11.72 0.86
N GLU A 66 3.03 -11.30 1.86
CA GLU A 66 2.06 -12.14 2.55
C GLU A 66 0.74 -12.22 1.79
N GLU A 67 0.05 -13.35 1.92
CA GLU A 67 -1.25 -13.58 1.28
C GLU A 67 -2.37 -13.33 2.30
N LYS A 68 -2.83 -12.08 2.38
CA LYS A 68 -3.88 -11.64 3.34
C LYS A 68 -5.20 -11.36 2.63
N ASN A 69 -5.33 -11.74 1.36
CA ASN A 69 -6.40 -11.32 0.46
C ASN A 69 -6.55 -9.79 0.47
N GLN A 70 -5.41 -9.10 0.28
CA GLN A 70 -5.36 -7.65 0.23
C GLN A 70 -6.08 -7.14 -1.02
N TYR A 71 -6.77 -6.01 -0.91
CA TYR A 71 -7.39 -5.34 -2.05
C TYR A 71 -7.40 -3.82 -1.83
N HIS A 72 -7.33 -3.05 -2.91
CA HIS A 72 -7.55 -1.61 -2.85
C HIS A 72 -9.05 -1.32 -2.86
N CYS A 73 -9.51 -0.44 -1.97
CA CYS A 73 -10.88 0.07 -2.04
C CYS A 73 -10.84 1.52 -2.51
N ASP A 74 -11.27 1.77 -3.75
CA ASP A 74 -11.23 3.10 -4.38
C ASP A 74 -12.04 4.13 -3.56
N GLY A 75 -13.20 3.73 -3.06
CA GLY A 75 -14.05 4.60 -2.23
C GLY A 75 -13.40 5.02 -0.91
N CYS A 76 -12.55 4.18 -0.32
CA CYS A 76 -11.77 4.56 0.88
C CYS A 76 -10.39 5.15 0.54
N GLY A 77 -9.90 4.94 -0.69
CA GLY A 77 -8.55 5.29 -1.11
C GLY A 77 -7.43 4.57 -0.33
N ILE A 78 -7.71 3.40 0.24
CA ILE A 78 -6.73 2.61 1.02
C ILE A 78 -6.86 1.11 0.76
N CYS A 79 -5.74 0.40 0.87
CA CYS A 79 -5.74 -1.07 0.90
C CYS A 79 -6.43 -1.61 2.17
N ARG A 80 -7.25 -2.62 1.99
CA ARG A 80 -7.90 -3.44 3.03
C ARG A 80 -7.43 -4.89 2.90
N ILE A 81 -7.83 -5.73 3.86
CA ILE A 81 -7.52 -7.17 3.90
C ILE A 81 -8.83 -7.98 4.00
N GLY A 82 -8.76 -9.27 3.70
CA GLY A 82 -9.87 -10.21 3.89
C GLY A 82 -10.64 -10.61 2.63
N GLY A 83 -10.27 -10.06 1.46
CA GLY A 83 -10.85 -10.38 0.16
C GLY A 83 -11.95 -9.42 -0.27
N ILE A 84 -11.83 -8.85 -1.47
CA ILE A 84 -12.80 -7.89 -2.02
C ILE A 84 -14.21 -8.48 -2.15
N GLU A 85 -14.31 -9.79 -2.34
CA GLU A 85 -15.57 -10.53 -2.48
C GLU A 85 -16.41 -10.57 -1.20
N LYS A 86 -15.80 -10.31 -0.03
CA LYS A 86 -16.48 -10.33 1.28
C LYS A 86 -16.91 -8.96 1.76
N PHE A 87 -16.51 -7.90 1.07
CA PHE A 87 -16.78 -6.53 1.49
C PHE A 87 -17.33 -5.70 0.33
N PHE A 88 -18.13 -4.70 0.65
CA PHE A 88 -18.51 -3.66 -0.29
C PHE A 88 -18.25 -2.29 0.33
N HIS A 89 -17.98 -1.29 -0.50
CA HIS A 89 -17.89 0.08 -0.03
C HIS A 89 -19.28 0.71 0.03
N CYS A 90 -19.74 1.09 1.22
CA CYS A 90 -20.96 1.88 1.37
C CYS A 90 -20.65 3.36 1.22
N ILE A 91 -21.15 3.98 0.14
CA ILE A 91 -20.97 5.41 -0.13
C ILE A 91 -21.60 6.27 0.97
N LYS A 92 -22.79 5.90 1.47
CA LYS A 92 -23.51 6.66 2.51
C LYS A 92 -22.75 6.72 3.82
N CYS A 93 -22.20 5.59 4.25
CA CYS A 93 -21.40 5.49 5.48
C CYS A 93 -19.93 5.87 5.26
N ASN A 94 -19.50 5.99 4.00
CA ASN A 94 -18.13 6.21 3.57
C ASN A 94 -17.13 5.18 4.15
N MET A 95 -17.53 3.89 4.16
CA MET A 95 -16.71 2.82 4.74
C MET A 95 -16.96 1.46 4.08
N CYS A 96 -15.96 0.58 4.13
CA CYS A 96 -16.11 -0.82 3.73
C CYS A 96 -16.87 -1.60 4.80
N LEU A 97 -17.90 -2.34 4.40
CA LEU A 97 -18.71 -3.19 5.26
C LEU A 97 -18.76 -4.62 4.71
N PRO A 98 -18.91 -5.65 5.57
CA PRO A 98 -19.14 -7.02 5.11
C PRO A 98 -20.38 -7.11 4.23
N VAL A 99 -20.33 -7.88 3.14
CA VAL A 99 -21.46 -8.05 2.19
C VAL A 99 -22.75 -8.54 2.86
N GLN A 100 -22.66 -9.20 4.01
CA GLN A 100 -23.85 -9.62 4.79
C GLN A 100 -24.66 -8.42 5.33
N LEU A 101 -24.05 -7.25 5.46
CA LEU A 101 -24.73 -6.01 5.86
C LEU A 101 -25.33 -5.26 4.68
N GLN A 102 -25.12 -5.72 3.44
CA GLN A 102 -25.66 -5.08 2.26
C GLN A 102 -27.19 -5.09 2.35
N ASN A 103 -27.79 -3.90 2.45
CA ASN A 103 -29.23 -3.65 2.69
C ASN A 103 -29.74 -3.79 4.15
N GLY A 104 -28.89 -4.15 5.11
CA GLY A 104 -29.26 -4.30 6.52
C GLY A 104 -28.71 -3.23 7.48
N HIS A 105 -27.74 -2.43 7.02
CA HIS A 105 -27.13 -1.36 7.82
C HIS A 105 -27.85 -0.01 7.57
N LYS A 106 -27.89 0.84 8.59
CA LYS A 106 -28.54 2.15 8.58
C LYS A 106 -27.61 3.24 8.07
#